data_AF-A0A954WAS9-F1
#
_entry.id   AF-A0A954WAS9-F1
#
_cell.length_a   1.000
_cell.length_b   1.000
_cell.length_c   1.000
_cell.angle_alpha   90.00
_cell.angle_beta   90.00
_cell.angle_gamma   90.00
#
_symmetry.space_group_name_H-M   'P 1'
#
loop_
_entity.id
_entity.type
_entity.pdbx_description
1 polymer ?
#
loop_
_entity_poly.entity_id
_entity_poly.type
_entity_poly.pdbx_seq_one_letter_code
_entity_poly.pdbx_strand_id
1 'polypeptide(L)' 'MSTAATPLQLAVLISGGGTTLKNLLDKIAAGELEAEIRLVVSSNAAAGGLEFARQAN' A
#
# COMPACT_ATOMS: atom_id res chain seq x y z
N MET A 1 -4.05 28.81 10.01
CA MET A 1 -4.90 27.62 10.15
C MET A 1 -4.18 26.48 9.43
N SER A 2 -3.76 25.44 10.14
CA SER A 2 -3.15 24.28 9.51
C SER A 2 -4.27 23.32 9.12
N THR A 3 -4.59 23.26 7.82
CA THR A 3 -5.45 22.20 7.28
C THR A 3 -4.56 20.99 7.06
N ALA A 4 -4.33 20.18 8.11
CA ALA A 4 -3.68 18.90 7.93
C ALA A 4 -4.54 18.09 6.94
N ALA A 5 -4.07 17.98 5.70
CA ALA A 5 -4.74 17.19 4.69
C ALA A 5 -4.77 15.74 5.19
N THR A 6 -5.96 15.13 5.15
CA THR A 6 -6.08 13.73 5.55
C THR A 6 -5.41 12.87 4.49
N PRO A 7 -4.53 11.90 4.87
CA PRO A 7 -3.85 11.05 3.90
C PRO A 7 -4.85 10.37 2.96
N LEU A 8 -4.50 10.31 1.67
CA LEU A 8 -5.33 9.66 0.67
C LEU A 8 -5.47 8.17 0.99
N GLN A 9 -6.70 7.69 1.13
CA GLN A 9 -6.96 6.28 1.42
C GLN A 9 -6.97 5.46 0.13
N LEU A 10 -6.06 4.48 0.04
CA LEU A 10 -5.83 3.67 -1.16
C LEU A 10 -6.26 2.21 -0.94
N ALA A 11 -6.86 1.64 -1.99
CA ALA A 11 -7.01 0.21 -2.18
C ALA A 11 -6.12 -0.23 -3.35
N VAL A 12 -5.34 -1.30 -3.17
CA VAL A 12 -4.39 -1.79 -4.18
C VAL A 12 -4.79 -3.19 -4.64
N LEU A 13 -4.92 -3.37 -5.96
CA LEU A 13 -5.24 -4.66 -6.57
C LEU A 13 -3.95 -5.29 -7.12
N ILE A 14 -3.67 -6.54 -6.74
CA ILE A 14 -2.46 -7.26 -7.16
C ILE A 14 -2.77 -8.64 -7.74
N SER A 15 -1.90 -9.14 -8.63
CA SER A 15 -2.01 -10.48 -9.21
C SER A 15 -0.75 -11.34 -9.07
N GLY A 16 0.37 -10.76 -8.63
CA GLY A 16 1.69 -11.42 -8.61
C GLY A 16 2.64 -10.89 -7.54
N GLY A 17 3.91 -10.66 -7.91
CA GLY A 17 5.01 -10.37 -6.97
C GLY A 17 4.85 -9.12 -6.10
N GLY A 18 3.99 -8.16 -6.47
CA GLY A 18 3.66 -7.01 -5.62
C GLY A 18 4.76 -5.96 -5.46
N THR A 19 5.71 -5.87 -6.40
CA THR A 19 6.79 -4.86 -6.36
C THR A 19 6.26 -3.42 -6.33
N THR A 20 5.15 -3.14 -7.04
CA THR A 20 4.47 -1.84 -6.98
C THR A 20 3.88 -1.58 -5.60
N LEU A 21 3.23 -2.57 -4.98
CA LEU A 21 2.72 -2.45 -3.61
C LEU A 21 3.86 -2.14 -2.64
N LYS A 22 4.97 -2.88 -2.72
CA LYS A 22 6.15 -2.60 -1.90
C LYS A 22 6.68 -1.18 -2.09
N ASN A 23 6.80 -0.71 -3.33
CA ASN A 23 7.26 0.66 -3.59
C ASN A 23 6.34 1.73 -2.99
N LEU A 24 5.02 1.55 -3.09
CA LEU A 24 4.05 2.47 -2.50
C LEU A 24 4.17 2.48 -0.97
N LEU A 25 4.28 1.30 -0.34
CA LEU A 25 4.49 1.17 1.10
C LEU A 25 5.77 1.87 1.55
N ASP A 26 6.89 1.63 0.84
CA ASP A 26 8.18 2.24 1.16
C ASP A 26 8.10 3.79 1.05
N LYS A 27 7.40 4.33 0.05
CA LYS A 27 7.20 5.79 -0.13
C LYS A 27 6.29 6.41 0.92
N ILE A 28 5.22 5.72 1.32
CA ILE A 28 4.35 6.15 2.41
C ILE A 28 5.14 6.17 3.72
N ALA A 29 5.91 5.11 4.01
CA ALA A 29 6.75 5.03 5.20
C ALA A 29 7.84 6.11 5.24
N ALA A 30 8.39 6.49 4.08
CA ALA A 30 9.34 7.59 3.95
C ALA A 30 8.72 9.00 4.04
N GLY A 31 7.38 9.12 4.09
CA GLY A 31 6.68 10.40 4.05
C GLY A 31 6.74 11.10 2.68
N GLU A 32 7.18 10.39 1.63
CA GLU A 32 7.24 10.90 0.25
C GLU A 32 5.87 10.86 -0.44
N LEU A 33 4.94 10.08 0.11
CA LEU A 33 3.58 9.94 -0.38
C LEU A 33 2.59 10.11 0.77
N GLU A 34 1.80 11.17 0.74
CA GLU A 34 0.74 11.47 1.72
C GLU A 34 -0.50 10.58 1.46
N ALA A 35 -0.35 9.28 1.68
CA ALA A 35 -1.39 8.29 1.48
C ALA A 35 -1.31 7.17 2.51
N GLU A 36 -2.37 6.37 2.59
CA GLU A 36 -2.44 5.19 3.44
C GLU A 36 -3.11 4.05 2.67
N ILE A 37 -2.45 2.89 2.62
CA ILE A 37 -3.01 1.69 1.99
C ILE A 37 -3.86 0.97 3.02
N ARG A 38 -5.17 1.01 2.84
CA ARG A 38 -6.17 0.43 3.76
C ARG A 38 -6.66 -0.94 3.33
N LEU A 39 -6.49 -1.28 2.06
CA LEU A 39 -6.95 -2.54 1.50
C LEU A 39 -6.00 -3.03 0.40
N VAL A 40 -5.66 -4.31 0.46
CA VAL A 40 -5.01 -5.01 -0.65
C VAL A 40 -5.91 -6.18 -1.06
N VAL A 41 -6.30 -6.19 -2.33
CA VAL A 41 -7.10 -7.28 -2.92
C VAL A 41 -6.22 -8.04 -3.91
N SER A 42 -6.21 -9.36 -3.83
CA SER A 42 -5.55 -10.18 -4.85
C SER A 42 -6.50 -11.10 -5.59
N SER A 43 -6.31 -11.21 -6.90
CA SER A 43 -6.93 -12.25 -7.71
C SER A 43 -6.19 -13.59 -7.65
N ASN A 44 -5.06 -13.68 -6.94
CA ASN A 44 -4.26 -14.89 -6.79
C ASN A 44 -3.85 -15.09 -5.31
N ALA A 45 -4.32 -16.16 -4.68
CA ALA A 45 -4.03 -16.46 -3.28
C ALA A 45 -2.54 -16.70 -2.99
N ALA A 46 -1.74 -17.07 -4.00
CA ALA A 46 -0.30 -17.27 -3.90
C ALA A 46 0.53 -16.05 -4.35
N ALA A 47 -0.11 -14.89 -4.56
CA ALA A 47 0.59 -13.67 -4.94
C ALA A 47 1.62 -13.28 -3.86
N GLY A 48 2.91 -13.24 -4.22
CA GLY A 48 3.98 -12.82 -3.31
C GLY A 48 3.75 -11.44 -2.71
N GLY A 49 3.03 -10.55 -3.40
CA GLY A 49 2.67 -9.24 -2.89
C GLY A 49 1.80 -9.25 -1.63
N LEU A 50 1.05 -10.32 -1.37
CA LEU A 50 0.26 -10.45 -0.14
C LEU A 50 1.16 -10.46 1.12
N GLU A 51 2.41 -10.88 0.98
CA GLU A 51 3.36 -10.87 2.09
C GLU A 51 3.78 -9.44 2.47
N PHE A 52 3.99 -8.55 1.49
CA PHE A 52 4.24 -7.14 1.76
C PHE A 52 3.06 -6.47 2.46
N ALA A 53 1.83 -6.81 2.08
CA ALA A 53 0.63 -6.30 2.74
C ALA A 53 0.56 -6.76 4.21
N ARG A 54 0.90 -8.03 4.50
CA ARG A 54 0.90 -8.56 5.87
C ARG A 54 1.97 -7.93 6.76
N GLN A 55 3.15 -7.66 6.21
CA GLN A 55 4.27 -7.05 6.94
C GLN A 55 4.08 -5.57 7.26
N ALA A 56 3.17 -4.89 6.54
CA ALA A 56 2.90 -3.46 6.70
C ALA A 56 1.71 -3.13 7.62
N ASN A 57 1.02 -4.14 8.16
CA ASN A 57 0.07 -3.99 9.28
C ASN A 57 0.82 -3.90 10.61
#